data_AF-A0A818DQD5-F1
#
_entry.id   AF-A0A818DQD5-F1
#
_cell.length_a   1.000
_cell.length_b   1.000
_cell.length_c   1.000
_cell.angle_alpha   90.00
_cell.angle_beta   90.00
_cell.angle_gamma   90.00
#
_symmetry.space_group_name_H-M   'P 1'
#
loop_
_entity.id
_entity.type
_entity.pdbx_description
1 polymer ?
#
loop_
_entity_poly.entity_id
_entity_poly.type
_entity_poly.pdbx_seq_one_letter_code
_entity_poly.pdbx_strand_id
1 'polypeptide(L)' 'MKCTWLPEARDPMNYWADNALCVPTTSKVHLIWSNCGSISGMKCVNVAEPGGPDYAKDNYLCWEESK' A
#
# COMPACT_ATOMS: atom_id res chain seq x y z
N MET A 1 -14.25 10.54 -0.56
CA MET A 1 -13.01 9.91 -1.06
C MET A 1 -13.09 8.41 -0.83
N LYS A 2 -12.42 7.59 -1.64
CA LYS A 2 -12.12 6.19 -1.33
C LYS A 2 -10.69 6.14 -0.82
N CYS A 3 -10.47 5.62 0.38
CA CYS A 3 -9.15 5.61 1.01
C CYS A 3 -8.70 4.18 1.29
N THR A 4 -7.42 3.93 1.07
CA THR A 4 -6.73 2.68 1.40
C THR A 4 -5.73 3.00 2.49
N TRP A 5 -5.82 2.27 3.60
CA TRP A 5 -4.87 2.37 4.70
C TRP A 5 -3.57 1.66 4.35
N LEU A 6 -2.43 2.23 4.77
CA LEU A 6 -1.10 1.72 4.50
C LEU A 6 -0.35 1.38 5.81
N PRO A 7 -0.91 0.51 6.67
CA PRO A 7 -0.24 0.11 7.90
C PRO A 7 1.01 -0.71 7.59
N GLU A 8 1.99 -0.74 8.48
CA GLU A 8 3.04 -1.77 8.45
C GLU A 8 2.82 -2.75 9.60
N ALA A 9 2.24 -3.91 9.30
CA ALA A 9 1.86 -4.88 10.32
C ALA A 9 3.05 -5.43 11.14
N ARG A 10 4.27 -5.39 10.58
CA ARG A 10 5.49 -5.84 11.27
C ARG A 10 6.27 -4.69 11.90
N ASP A 11 5.74 -3.47 11.89
CA ASP A 11 6.32 -2.33 12.60
C ASP A 11 5.97 -2.44 14.10
N PRO A 12 6.95 -2.77 14.97
CA PRO A 12 6.69 -2.93 16.39
C PRO A 12 6.32 -1.62 17.08
N MET A 13 6.64 -0.48 16.47
CA MET A 13 6.36 0.84 17.01
C MET A 13 5.08 1.46 16.45
N ASN A 14 4.44 0.81 15.46
CA ASN A 14 3.17 1.19 14.88
C ASN A 14 3.16 2.63 14.29
N TYR A 15 4.30 3.10 13.78
CA TYR A 15 4.48 4.44 13.20
C TYR A 15 3.74 4.63 11.87
N TRP A 16 3.35 3.56 11.20
CA TRP A 16 2.67 3.61 9.90
C TRP A 16 1.14 3.40 9.98
N ALA A 17 0.58 3.23 11.17
CA ALA A 17 -0.81 2.80 11.33
C ALA A 17 -1.86 3.86 11.01
N ASP A 18 -1.47 5.11 10.85
CA ASP A 18 -2.34 6.25 10.55
C ASP A 18 -2.19 6.76 9.11
N ASN A 19 -1.36 6.11 8.31
CA ASN A 19 -1.17 6.47 6.91
C ASN A 19 -2.33 5.98 6.02
N ALA A 20 -2.87 6.88 5.21
CA ALA A 20 -3.93 6.58 4.24
C ALA A 20 -3.70 7.29 2.91
N LEU A 21 -3.92 6.59 1.80
CA LEU A 21 -3.92 7.16 0.46
C LEU A 21 -5.35 7.18 -0.08
N CYS A 22 -5.80 8.36 -0.47
CA CYS A 22 -7.18 8.58 -0.89
C CYS A 22 -7.27 9.00 -2.35
N VAL A 23 -8.27 8.46 -3.04
CA VAL A 23 -8.66 8.89 -4.39
C VAL A 23 -10.10 9.43 -4.38
N PRO A 24 -10.48 10.28 -5.36
CA PRO A 24 -11.88 10.67 -5.54
C PRO A 24 -12.79 9.45 -5.65
N THR A 25 -14.03 9.55 -5.16
CA THR A 25 -15.01 8.45 -5.28
C THR A 25 -15.32 8.11 -6.73
N THR A 26 -15.19 9.09 -7.63
CA THR A 26 -15.33 8.96 -9.09
C THR A 26 -14.12 8.32 -9.77
N SER A 27 -12.99 8.13 -9.07
CA SER A 27 -11.81 7.49 -9.64
C SER A 27 -12.11 6.04 -10.00
N LYS A 28 -11.69 5.61 -11.18
CA LYS A 28 -11.74 4.21 -11.63
C LYS A 28 -10.66 3.32 -10.98
N VAL A 29 -9.71 3.93 -10.27
CA VAL A 29 -8.63 3.23 -9.57
C VAL A 29 -9.15 2.60 -8.28
N HIS A 30 -8.79 1.34 -8.08
CA HIS A 30 -9.00 0.61 -6.83
C HIS A 30 -7.64 0.24 -6.24
N LEU A 31 -7.28 0.92 -5.16
CA LEU A 31 -6.00 0.77 -4.48
C LEU A 31 -6.08 -0.35 -3.42
N ILE A 32 -5.06 -1.20 -3.38
CA ILE A 32 -4.85 -2.26 -2.38
C ILE A 32 -3.44 -2.13 -1.83
N TRP A 33 -3.31 -2.22 -0.51
CA TRP A 33 -2.03 -2.23 0.17
C TRP A 33 -1.61 -3.65 0.52
N SER A 34 -0.33 -3.96 0.35
CA SER A 34 0.26 -5.27 0.65
C SER A 34 1.56 -5.11 1.44
N ASN A 35 1.61 -5.73 2.63
CA ASN A 35 2.81 -5.82 3.48
C ASN A 35 3.61 -7.12 3.28
N CYS A 36 3.47 -7.79 2.15
CA CYS A 36 4.12 -9.08 1.93
C CYS A 36 4.49 -9.34 0.46
N GLY A 37 4.69 -8.27 -0.32
CA GLY A 37 5.06 -8.34 -1.72
C GLY A 37 3.95 -7.92 -2.69
N SER A 38 4.25 -8.02 -3.99
CA SER A 38 3.31 -7.69 -5.06
C SER A 38 2.17 -8.69 -5.16
N ILE A 39 0.96 -8.22 -5.48
CA ILE A 39 -0.20 -9.07 -5.72
C ILE A 39 -0.24 -9.48 -7.20
N SER A 40 -0.31 -10.78 -7.47
CA SER A 40 -0.35 -11.32 -8.83
C SER A 40 -1.58 -10.81 -9.60
N GLY A 41 -1.37 -10.41 -10.86
CA GLY A 41 -2.42 -9.88 -11.73
C GLY A 41 -2.75 -8.40 -11.54
N MET A 42 -2.09 -7.70 -10.60
CA MET A 42 -2.27 -6.27 -10.37
C MET A 42 -1.06 -5.46 -10.87
N LYS A 43 -1.27 -4.16 -11.11
CA LYS A 43 -0.14 -3.21 -11.22
C LYS A 43 0.32 -2.90 -9.81
N CYS A 44 1.61 -3.03 -9.51
CA CYS A 44 2.14 -2.78 -8.18
C CYS A 44 3.40 -1.92 -8.24
N VAL A 45 3.54 -1.01 -7.27
CA VAL A 45 4.76 -0.26 -7.01
C VAL A 45 5.25 -0.57 -5.61
N ASN A 46 6.55 -0.79 -5.46
CA ASN A 46 7.17 -1.00 -4.17
C ASN A 46 7.24 0.35 -3.44
N VAL A 47 6.78 0.37 -2.19
CA VAL A 47 6.79 1.54 -1.29
C VAL A 47 7.75 1.24 -0.13
N ALA A 48 8.91 0.66 -0.45
CA ALA A 48 9.91 0.39 0.57
C ALA A 48 10.46 1.70 1.15
N GLU A 49 10.65 1.71 2.47
CA GLU A 49 11.36 2.78 3.16
C GLU A 49 12.87 2.57 3.01
N PRO A 50 13.60 3.43 2.28
CA PRO A 50 15.04 3.28 2.11
C PRO A 50 15.76 3.43 3.45
N GLY A 51 16.58 2.44 3.81
CA GLY A 51 17.27 2.42 5.10
C GLY A 51 16.41 1.94 6.28
N GLY A 52 15.14 1.59 6.03
CA GLY A 52 14.26 0.98 7.02
C GLY A 52 14.61 -0.50 7.29
N PRO A 53 13.95 -1.12 8.29
CA PRO A 53 14.09 -2.53 8.60
C PRO A 53 13.73 -3.45 7.43
N ASP A 54 14.17 -4.72 7.46
CA ASP A 54 13.91 -5.66 6.37
C ASP A 54 12.42 -5.86 6.07
N TYR A 55 11.58 -5.80 7.10
CA TYR A 55 10.12 -5.91 6.96
C TYR A 55 9.49 -4.69 6.26
N ALA A 56 10.19 -3.58 6.09
CA ALA A 56 9.66 -2.44 5.35
C ALA A 56 9.91 -2.56 3.84
N LYS A 57 10.68 -3.56 3.38
CA LYS A 57 11.15 -3.67 1.99
C LYS A 57 10.16 -4.34 1.04
N ASP A 58 9.22 -5.12 1.57
CA ASP A 58 8.21 -5.87 0.82
C ASP A 58 6.83 -5.22 0.90
N ASN A 59 6.81 -3.91 1.13
CA ASN A 59 5.62 -3.09 1.04
C ASN A 59 5.30 -2.68 -0.39
N TYR A 60 4.07 -2.94 -0.82
CA TYR A 60 3.61 -2.63 -2.17
C TYR A 60 2.24 -1.96 -2.14
N LEU A 61 2.12 -0.89 -2.92
CA LEU A 61 0.85 -0.34 -3.32
C LEU A 61 0.47 -0.95 -4.66
N CYS A 62 -0.60 -1.73 -4.68
CA CYS A 62 -1.14 -2.38 -5.85
C CYS A 62 -2.45 -1.73 -6.27
N TRP A 63 -2.79 -1.80 -7.56
CA TRP A 63 -4.06 -1.32 -8.06
C TRP A 63 -4.51 -2.02 -9.32
N GLU A 64 -5.82 -1.94 -9.51
CA GLU A 64 -6.48 -2.22 -10.78
C GLU A 64 -7.24 -0.96 -11.24
N GLU A 65 -7.48 -0.90 -12.54
CA GLU A 65 -8.28 0.14 -13.17
C GLU A 65 -9.53 -0.53 -13.74
N SER A 66 -10.71 -0.10 -13.29
CA SER A 66 -11.96 -0.54 -13.90
C SER A 66 -12.03 -0.02 -15.34
N LYS A 67 -12.57 -0.85 -16.25
CA LYS A 67 -12.72 -0.49 -17.68
C LYS A 67 -13.65 0.71 -17.85
#